data_AF-A0A512NAI5-F1
#
_entry.id   AF-A0A512NAI5-F1
#
_cell.length_a   1.000
_cell.length_b   1.000
_cell.length_c   1.000
_cell.angle_alpha   90.00
_cell.angle_beta   90.00
_cell.angle_gamma   90.00
#
_symmetry.space_group_name_H-M   'P 1'
#
loop_
_entity.id
_entity.type
_entity.pdbx_description
1 polymer ?
#
loop_
_entity_poly.entity_id
_entity_poly.type
_entity_poly.pdbx_seq_one_letter_code
_entity_poly.pdbx_strand_id
1 'polypeptide(L)'
;MRVVTCALGLAFISALATGAQAQDAFMQACTMTTPQKMCECISAKVPADKKQAAIEGMRKSNKAMEPGGNLLDPSNLTQEQMQGLDAVVIAQANCNP
;
A
#
# COMPACT_ATOMS: atom_id res chain seq x y z
N MET A 1 17.10 -37.38 33.86
CA MET A 1 17.71 -36.69 32.70
C MET A 1 16.68 -35.72 32.14
N ARG A 2 17.08 -34.48 31.88
CA ARG A 2 16.25 -33.39 31.36
C ARG A 2 16.16 -33.51 29.84
N VAL A 3 14.97 -33.51 29.26
CA VAL A 3 14.77 -33.20 27.84
C VAL A 3 13.62 -32.21 27.74
N VAL A 4 13.97 -30.95 27.93
CA VAL A 4 13.18 -29.78 27.55
C VAL A 4 13.99 -29.11 26.45
N THR A 5 13.55 -29.19 25.21
CA THR A 5 14.02 -28.31 24.13
C THR A 5 12.95 -28.20 23.06
N CYS A 6 12.18 -27.12 23.17
CA CYS A 6 11.59 -26.31 22.12
C CYS A 6 11.69 -26.83 20.67
N ALA A 7 10.58 -27.35 20.15
CA ALA A 7 10.32 -27.44 18.72
C ALA A 7 8.93 -26.82 18.41
N LEU A 8 8.72 -25.60 18.89
CA LEU A 8 7.60 -24.73 18.52
C LEU A 8 8.23 -23.51 17.85
N GLY A 9 8.35 -23.52 16.52
CA GLY A 9 8.89 -22.33 15.86
C GLY A 9 9.30 -22.44 14.40
N LEU A 10 8.57 -23.15 13.54
CA LEU A 10 8.82 -23.10 12.08
C LEU A 10 7.53 -23.11 11.23
N ALA A 11 6.39 -22.66 11.77
CA ALA A 11 5.11 -22.63 11.05
C ALA A 11 4.59 -21.22 10.71
N PHE A 12 5.46 -20.20 10.60
CA PHE A 12 5.04 -18.81 10.34
C PHE A 12 5.79 -18.10 9.19
N ILE A 13 6.38 -18.84 8.25
CA ILE A 13 7.14 -18.21 7.14
C ILE A 13 6.30 -18.02 5.86
N SER A 14 5.13 -18.65 5.74
CA SER A 14 4.34 -18.62 4.51
C SER A 14 3.41 -17.40 4.34
N ALA A 15 3.30 -16.50 5.33
CA ALA A 15 2.41 -15.33 5.25
C ALA A 15 3.10 -14.01 4.83
N LEU A 16 4.44 -13.96 4.73
CA LEU A 16 5.16 -12.73 4.38
C LEU A 16 5.33 -12.49 2.86
N ALA A 17 5.10 -13.50 2.02
CA ALA A 17 5.34 -13.39 0.58
C ALA A 17 4.38 -12.41 -0.14
N THR A 18 3.15 -12.26 0.37
CA THR A 18 2.15 -11.32 -0.19
C THR A 18 2.39 -9.87 0.23
N GLY A 19 3.04 -9.63 1.37
CA GLY A 19 3.34 -8.28 1.87
C GLY A 19 4.43 -7.56 1.07
N ALA A 20 5.46 -8.29 0.65
CA ALA A 20 6.56 -7.73 -0.15
C ALA A 20 6.07 -7.27 -1.53
N GLN A 21 5.28 -8.10 -2.23
CA GLN A 21 4.74 -7.74 -3.55
C GLN A 21 3.77 -6.54 -3.48
N ALA A 22 2.96 -6.47 -2.43
CA ALA A 22 2.09 -5.31 -2.20
C ALA A 22 2.90 -4.05 -1.87
N GLN A 23 4.03 -4.17 -1.17
CA GLN A 23 4.91 -3.04 -0.88
C GLN A 23 5.61 -2.52 -2.14
N ASP A 24 6.13 -3.40 -3.00
CA ASP A 24 6.75 -3.02 -4.26
C ASP A 24 5.75 -2.35 -5.22
N ALA A 25 4.55 -2.91 -5.35
CA ALA A 25 3.50 -2.33 -6.19
C ALA A 25 2.97 -0.99 -5.64
N PHE A 26 2.92 -0.83 -4.32
CA PHE A 26 2.60 0.43 -3.66
C PHE A 26 3.67 1.49 -3.94
N MET A 27 4.93 1.13 -3.77
CA MET A 27 6.05 2.04 -4.04
C MET A 27 6.04 2.50 -5.49
N GLN A 28 5.84 1.58 -6.44
CA GLN A 28 5.76 1.92 -7.87
C GLN A 28 4.61 2.89 -8.20
N ALA A 29 3.45 2.73 -7.56
CA ALA A 29 2.31 3.62 -7.79
C ALA A 29 2.50 4.98 -7.09
N CYS A 30 3.03 4.98 -5.87
CA CYS A 30 3.19 6.21 -5.08
C CYS A 30 4.32 7.11 -5.64
N THR A 31 5.44 6.53 -6.11
CA THR A 31 6.59 7.31 -6.58
C THR A 31 6.38 8.05 -7.90
N MET A 32 5.27 7.77 -8.60
CA MET A 32 4.85 8.51 -9.79
C MET A 32 4.52 9.98 -9.49
N THR A 33 4.00 10.26 -8.29
CA THR A 33 3.49 11.59 -7.91
C THR A 33 4.09 12.11 -6.61
N THR A 34 4.68 11.23 -5.79
CA THR A 34 5.16 11.54 -4.43
C THR A 34 6.62 11.11 -4.28
N PRO A 35 7.47 11.85 -3.54
CA PRO A 35 8.87 11.47 -3.35
C PRO A 35 9.01 10.12 -2.62
N GLN A 36 10.05 9.36 -2.96
CA GLN A 36 10.28 8.00 -2.44
C GLN A 36 10.26 7.92 -0.90
N LYS A 37 10.88 8.87 -0.20
CA LYS A 37 10.91 8.92 1.27
C LYS A 37 9.53 9.05 1.90
N MET A 38 8.64 9.82 1.27
CA MET A 38 7.23 9.91 1.67
C MET A 38 6.52 8.59 1.40
N CYS A 39 6.69 8.00 0.22
CA CYS A 39 6.09 6.71 -0.12
C CYS A 39 6.51 5.57 0.83
N GLU A 40 7.78 5.53 1.25
CA GLU A 40 8.26 4.58 2.26
C GLU A 40 7.49 4.76 3.58
N CYS A 41 7.34 5.99 4.06
CA CYS A 41 6.60 6.30 5.28
C CYS A 41 5.10 5.96 5.15
N ILE A 42 4.47 6.32 4.04
CA ILE A 42 3.05 6.04 3.77
C ILE A 42 2.84 4.52 3.71
N SER A 43 3.69 3.79 3.01
CA SER A 43 3.60 2.32 2.88
C SER A 43 3.71 1.59 4.22
N ALA A 44 4.37 2.19 5.21
CA ALA A 44 4.48 1.66 6.56
C ALA A 44 3.26 1.98 7.43
N LYS A 45 2.51 3.05 7.12
CA LYS A 45 1.33 3.50 7.87
C LYS A 45 0.00 3.02 7.28
N VAL A 46 -0.05 2.72 5.99
CA VAL A 46 -1.27 2.18 5.35
C VAL A 46 -1.53 0.76 5.85
N PRO A 47 -2.75 0.46 6.35
CA PRO A 47 -3.13 -0.87 6.80
C PRO A 47 -2.99 -1.92 5.70
N ALA A 48 -2.55 -3.13 6.06
CA ALA A 48 -2.31 -4.20 5.08
C ALA A 48 -3.59 -4.60 4.31
N ASP A 49 -4.75 -4.55 4.96
CA ASP A 49 -6.07 -4.80 4.36
C ASP A 49 -6.51 -3.72 3.38
N LYS A 50 -5.95 -2.50 3.48
CA LYS A 50 -6.24 -1.37 2.59
C LYS A 50 -5.17 -1.14 1.53
N LYS A 51 -4.00 -1.79 1.64
CA LYS A 51 -2.88 -1.64 0.69
C LYS A 51 -3.28 -1.96 -0.74
N GLN A 52 -3.97 -3.06 -0.99
CA GLN A 52 -4.34 -3.45 -2.34
C GLN A 52 -5.28 -2.43 -3.00
N ALA A 53 -6.32 -2.00 -2.29
CA ALA A 53 -7.25 -0.99 -2.75
C ALA A 53 -6.58 0.38 -2.96
N ALA A 54 -5.63 0.74 -2.07
CA ALA A 54 -4.80 1.93 -2.22
C ALA A 54 -3.92 1.88 -3.48
N ILE A 55 -3.30 0.74 -3.79
CA ILE A 55 -2.49 0.55 -5.01
C ILE A 55 -3.34 0.76 -6.26
N GLU A 56 -4.52 0.13 -6.30
CA GLU A 56 -5.44 0.27 -7.43
C GLU A 56 -5.93 1.70 -7.61
N GLY A 57 -6.33 2.33 -6.51
CA GLY A 57 -6.77 3.72 -6.51
C GLY A 57 -5.67 4.69 -6.93
N MET A 58 -4.43 4.51 -6.45
CA MET A 58 -3.27 5.31 -6.87
C MET A 58 -2.94 5.09 -8.35
N ARG A 59 -2.92 3.84 -8.83
CA ARG A 59 -2.70 3.55 -10.26
C ARG A 59 -3.73 4.22 -11.15
N LYS A 60 -5.00 4.18 -10.74
CA LYS A 60 -6.08 4.84 -11.46
C LYS A 60 -5.95 6.36 -11.43
N SER A 61 -5.50 6.90 -10.31
CA SER A 61 -5.22 8.33 -10.15
C SER A 61 -4.07 8.80 -11.02
N ASN A 62 -2.97 8.05 -11.05
CA ASN A 62 -1.83 8.34 -11.90
C ASN A 62 -2.21 8.33 -13.38
N LYS A 63 -3.01 7.35 -13.82
CA LYS A 63 -3.49 7.26 -15.20
C LYS A 63 -4.32 8.47 -15.64
N ALA A 64 -5.07 9.08 -14.73
CA ALA A 64 -5.79 10.31 -15.00
C ALA A 64 -4.90 11.56 -15.00
N MET A 65 -3.75 11.52 -14.31
CA MET A 65 -2.76 12.59 -14.30
C MET A 65 -1.78 12.54 -15.48
N GLU A 66 -1.83 11.49 -16.31
CA GLU A 66 -1.00 11.39 -17.52
C GLU A 66 -1.38 12.51 -18.54
N PRO A 67 -0.44 13.02 -19.35
CA PRO A 67 -0.73 14.04 -20.35
C PRO A 67 -1.73 13.51 -21.40
N GLY A 68 -2.94 14.08 -21.42
CA GLY A 68 -4.05 13.59 -22.25
C GLY A 68 -4.94 12.54 -21.56
N GLY A 69 -4.69 12.24 -20.29
CA GLY A 69 -5.57 11.44 -19.44
C GLY A 69 -6.87 12.18 -19.16
N ASN A 70 -7.99 11.45 -19.21
CA ASN A 70 -9.26 12.00 -18.76
C ASN A 70 -9.20 12.27 -17.25
N LEU A 71 -9.82 13.38 -16.83
CA LEU A 71 -10.00 13.73 -15.42
C LEU A 71 -10.48 12.48 -14.64
N LEU A 72 -9.89 12.23 -13.47
CA LEU A 72 -10.33 11.20 -12.53
C LEU A 72 -11.85 11.37 -12.34
N ASP A 73 -12.64 10.47 -12.93
CA ASP A 73 -14.05 10.41 -12.63
C ASP A 73 -14.20 9.63 -11.31
N PRO A 74 -14.59 10.26 -10.19
CA PRO A 74 -14.80 9.56 -8.93
C PRO A 74 -15.84 8.44 -9.05
N SER A 75 -16.71 8.48 -10.07
CA SER A 75 -17.70 7.43 -10.39
C SER A 75 -17.05 6.12 -10.87
N ASN A 76 -15.77 6.15 -11.23
CA ASN A 76 -15.02 4.99 -11.66
C ASN A 76 -14.26 4.31 -10.50
N LEU A 77 -14.15 4.93 -9.32
CA LEU A 77 -13.51 4.32 -8.16
C LEU A 77 -14.55 3.50 -7.38
N THR A 78 -14.20 2.27 -7.02
CA THR A 78 -15.04 1.50 -6.10
C THR A 78 -14.96 2.09 -4.69
N GLN A 79 -15.92 1.75 -3.83
CA GLN A 79 -15.91 2.19 -2.44
C GLN A 79 -14.66 1.72 -1.69
N GLU A 80 -14.15 0.51 -1.97
CA GLU A 80 -12.88 0.07 -1.39
C GLU A 80 -11.69 0.91 -1.87
N GLN A 81 -11.64 1.27 -3.15
CA GLN A 81 -10.55 2.09 -3.70
C GLN A 81 -10.54 3.49 -3.07
N MET A 82 -11.72 4.08 -2.83
CA MET A 82 -11.83 5.35 -2.10
C MET A 82 -11.31 5.23 -0.66
N GLN A 83 -11.68 4.16 0.05
CA GLN A 83 -11.16 3.92 1.41
C GLN A 83 -9.65 3.69 1.43
N GLY A 84 -9.12 3.00 0.41
CA GLY A 84 -7.68 2.82 0.22
C GLY A 84 -6.97 4.15 -0.02
N LEU A 85 -7.54 5.01 -0.86
CA LEU A 85 -7.02 6.36 -1.11
C LEU A 85 -7.06 7.24 0.14
N ASP A 86 -8.16 7.19 0.90
CA ASP A 86 -8.30 7.92 2.15
C ASP A 86 -7.24 7.50 3.17
N ALA A 87 -7.00 6.19 3.32
CA ALA A 87 -5.90 5.69 4.16
C ALA A 87 -4.52 6.21 3.71
N VAL A 88 -4.30 6.35 2.40
CA VAL A 88 -3.08 6.94 1.84
C VAL A 88 -2.99 8.44 2.13
N VAL A 89 -4.08 9.20 2.06
CA VAL A 89 -4.12 10.63 2.40
C VAL A 89 -3.87 10.85 3.89
N ILE A 90 -4.50 10.07 4.76
CA ILE A 90 -4.26 10.10 6.20
C ILE A 90 -2.80 9.78 6.50
N ALA A 91 -2.23 8.75 5.87
CA ALA A 91 -0.83 8.40 6.02
C ALA A 91 0.10 9.49 5.48
N GLN A 92 -0.23 10.13 4.35
CA GLN A 92 0.50 11.28 3.80
C GLN A 92 0.55 12.44 4.79
N ALA A 93 -0.58 12.80 5.40
CA ALA A 93 -0.65 13.86 6.41
C ALA A 93 0.22 13.56 7.64
N ASN A 94 0.47 12.28 7.94
CA ASN A 94 1.37 11.86 9.02
C ASN A 94 2.85 11.75 8.59
N CYS A 95 3.14 11.78 7.29
CA CYS A 95 4.46 11.59 6.71
C CYS A 95 5.07 12.87 6.13
N ASN A 96 4.25 13.91 5.93
CA ASN A 96 4.66 15.25 5.52
C ASN A 96 4.68 16.17 6.76
N PRO A 97 5.85 16.51 7.33
CA PRO A 97 5.94 17.43 8.47
C PRO A 97 5.56 18.87 8.12
#